data_AF-A0A147DST7-F1
#
_entry.id   AF-A0A147DST7-F1
#
_cell.length_a   1.000
_cell.length_b   1.000
_cell.length_c   1.000
_cell.angle_alpha   90.00
_cell.angle_beta   90.00
_cell.angle_gamma   90.00
#
_symmetry.space_group_name_H-M   'P 1'
#
loop_
_entity.id
_entity.type
_entity.pdbx_description
1 polymer ?
#
loop_
_entity_poly.entity_id
_entity_poly.type
_entity_poly.pdbx_seq_one_letter_code
_entity_poly.pdbx_strand_id
1 'polypeptide(L)'
;MGFTFDRLGGRVAAFVVSAYTERGTIINEPMHHAAVIRTLMEQHGLEPLTHRDAEATGIHNVLNRKVPRQPQLWPDVAPQYVPTNPEGRSGPPSERDRRRPLTAPGIGLLGLLLARYEPDAPVPTTFGDAYDVLTEDGAGLFGDPD
;
A
#
# COMPACT_ATOMS: atom_id res chain seq x y z
N MET A 1 7.43 -24.51 18.31
CA MET A 1 6.84 -23.33 17.65
C MET A 1 5.66 -22.88 18.50
N GLY A 2 5.61 -21.62 18.93
CA GLY A 2 4.71 -21.17 20.01
C GLY A 2 4.05 -19.81 19.77
N PHE A 3 3.63 -19.53 18.53
CA PHE A 3 2.88 -18.31 18.20
C PHE A 3 1.41 -18.68 17.95
N THR A 4 0.58 -18.48 18.95
CA THR A 4 -0.83 -18.92 19.03
C THR A 4 -1.83 -17.87 18.56
N PHE A 5 -1.35 -16.68 18.15
CA PHE A 5 -2.18 -15.52 17.78
C PHE A 5 -3.22 -15.13 18.85
N ASP A 6 -3.02 -15.50 20.12
CA ASP A 6 -3.92 -15.21 21.24
C ASP A 6 -3.62 -13.87 21.93
N ARG A 7 -2.68 -13.10 21.39
CA ARG A 7 -2.23 -11.81 21.94
C ARG A 7 -2.34 -10.69 20.92
N LEU A 8 -2.68 -9.50 21.42
CA LEU A 8 -2.57 -8.27 20.66
C LEU A 8 -1.09 -7.87 20.52
N GLY A 9 -0.76 -7.23 19.40
CA GLY A 9 0.55 -6.62 19.19
C GLY A 9 0.73 -5.33 19.99
N GLY A 10 1.77 -4.56 19.63
CA GLY A 10 2.00 -3.24 20.20
C GLY A 10 0.82 -2.28 19.96
N ARG A 11 0.63 -1.32 20.87
CA ARG A 11 -0.38 -0.26 20.71
C ARG A 11 -0.01 0.64 19.54
N VAL A 12 -0.96 0.88 18.66
CA VAL A 12 -0.82 1.78 17.50
C VAL A 12 -1.73 2.99 17.66
N ALA A 13 -1.43 4.06 16.94
CA ALA A 13 -2.32 5.21 16.85
C ALA A 13 -3.51 4.91 15.91
N ALA A 14 -4.69 5.40 16.27
CA ALA A 14 -5.89 5.34 15.44
C ALA A 14 -6.54 6.72 15.44
N PHE A 15 -6.91 7.20 14.25
CA PHE A 15 -7.62 8.46 14.06
C PHE A 15 -8.87 8.19 13.23
N VAL A 16 -10.00 8.74 13.66
CA VAL A 16 -11.24 8.73 12.88
C VAL A 16 -11.61 10.17 12.57
N VAL A 17 -11.78 10.46 11.28
CA VAL A 17 -12.16 11.77 10.78
C VAL A 17 -13.58 11.68 10.24
N SER A 18 -14.51 12.34 10.92
CA SER A 18 -15.93 12.35 10.52
C SER A 18 -16.57 13.70 10.80
N ALA A 19 -17.57 14.05 9.98
CA ALA A 19 -18.45 15.19 10.23
C ALA A 19 -19.31 14.97 11.49
N TYR A 20 -19.54 13.72 11.90
CA TYR A 20 -20.36 13.34 13.05
C TYR A 20 -19.56 13.17 14.36
N THR A 21 -18.29 13.56 14.36
CA THR A 21 -17.42 13.53 15.55
C THR A 21 -17.14 14.95 16.01
N GLU A 22 -17.30 15.19 17.31
CA GLU A 22 -16.96 16.46 17.96
C GLU A 22 -15.45 16.73 17.92
N ARG A 23 -15.07 18.00 17.74
CA ARG A 23 -13.66 18.40 17.69
C ARG A 23 -12.98 18.08 19.02
N GLY A 24 -11.80 17.46 18.97
CA GLY A 24 -11.02 17.13 20.18
C GLY A 24 -11.53 15.91 20.95
N THR A 25 -12.42 15.10 20.36
CA THR A 25 -12.84 13.82 20.95
C THR A 25 -11.64 12.89 21.11
N ILE A 26 -11.45 12.38 22.33
CA ILE A 26 -10.46 11.34 22.65
C ILE A 26 -11.21 10.12 23.17
N ILE A 27 -11.10 9.00 22.45
CA ILE A 27 -11.64 7.71 22.87
C ILE A 27 -10.55 6.94 23.61
N ASN A 28 -10.82 6.57 24.85
CA ASN A 28 -9.90 5.80 25.71
C ASN A 28 -10.30 4.32 25.82
N GLU A 29 -11.40 3.92 25.18
CA GLU A 29 -11.87 2.55 25.19
C GLU A 29 -10.86 1.63 24.50
N PRO A 30 -10.42 0.53 25.17
CA PRO A 30 -9.50 -0.42 24.56
C PRO A 30 -10.12 -1.07 23.32
N MET A 31 -9.42 -0.99 22.20
CA MET A 31 -9.81 -1.61 20.93
C MET A 31 -8.61 -2.26 20.26
N HIS A 32 -8.87 -3.19 19.35
CA HIS A 32 -7.86 -3.80 18.48
C HIS A 32 -8.28 -3.65 17.01
N HIS A 33 -7.43 -4.11 16.08
CA HIS A 33 -7.62 -3.88 14.65
C HIS A 33 -8.95 -4.43 14.11
N ALA A 34 -9.51 -5.46 14.76
CA ALA A 34 -10.79 -6.02 14.34
C ALA A 34 -11.98 -5.09 14.64
N ALA A 35 -11.79 -3.99 15.38
CA ALA A 35 -12.79 -2.94 15.54
C ALA A 35 -13.25 -2.37 14.20
N VAL A 36 -12.36 -2.30 13.19
CA VAL A 36 -12.72 -1.79 11.85
C VAL A 36 -13.69 -2.73 11.15
N ILE A 37 -13.37 -4.02 11.05
CA ILE A 37 -14.25 -5.01 10.41
C ILE A 37 -15.55 -5.17 11.19
N ARG A 38 -15.50 -5.17 12.53
CA ARG A 38 -16.69 -5.17 13.39
C ARG A 38 -17.62 -4.00 13.07
N THR A 39 -17.06 -2.80 12.87
CA THR A 39 -17.83 -1.61 12.51
C THR A 39 -18.56 -1.80 11.18
N LEU A 40 -17.88 -2.35 10.16
CA LEU A 40 -18.47 -2.65 8.86
C LEU A 40 -19.58 -3.71 8.95
N MET A 41 -19.33 -4.76 9.74
CA MET A 41 -20.31 -5.82 9.97
C MET A 41 -21.58 -5.27 10.61
N GLU A 42 -21.44 -4.46 11.67
CA GLU A 42 -22.59 -3.83 12.33
C GLU A 42 -23.32 -2.85 11.41
N GLN A 43 -22.59 -2.10 10.57
CA GLN A 43 -23.17 -1.11 9.66
C GLN A 43 -23.92 -1.75 8.49
N HIS A 44 -23.50 -2.92 8.03
CA HIS A 44 -24.03 -3.57 6.83
C HIS A 44 -24.74 -4.90 7.10
N GLY A 45 -24.86 -5.33 8.35
CA GLY A 45 -25.47 -6.61 8.73
C GLY A 45 -24.70 -7.82 8.21
N LEU A 46 -23.36 -7.75 8.19
CA LEU A 46 -22.50 -8.84 7.72
C LEU A 46 -22.18 -9.79 8.87
N GLU A 47 -22.11 -11.09 8.56
CA GLU A 47 -21.69 -12.10 9.51
C GLU A 47 -20.18 -11.98 9.84
N PRO A 48 -19.76 -12.33 11.06
CA PRO A 48 -18.35 -12.40 11.44
C PRO A 48 -17.58 -13.40 10.58
N LEU A 49 -16.32 -13.08 10.28
CA LEU A 49 -15.41 -14.00 9.57
C LEU A 49 -14.63 -14.88 10.55
N THR A 50 -14.39 -14.38 11.76
CA THR A 50 -13.59 -15.05 12.79
C THR A 50 -14.10 -14.75 14.19
N HIS A 51 -13.70 -15.55 15.19
CA HIS A 51 -14.00 -15.22 16.59
C HIS A 51 -13.49 -13.83 17.00
N ARG A 52 -12.35 -13.38 16.45
CA ARG A 52 -11.75 -12.10 16.79
C ARG A 52 -12.58 -10.91 16.35
N ASP A 53 -13.20 -10.97 15.17
CA ASP A 53 -14.10 -9.90 14.72
C ASP A 53 -15.51 -10.03 15.31
N ALA A 54 -15.94 -11.25 15.63
CA ALA A 54 -17.19 -11.49 16.35
C ALA A 54 -17.20 -10.85 17.74
N GLU A 55 -16.07 -10.90 18.46
CA GLU A 55 -15.95 -10.44 19.86
C GLU A 55 -15.42 -9.00 20.00
N ALA A 56 -15.01 -8.36 18.90
CA ALA A 56 -14.45 -7.01 18.94
C ALA A 56 -15.51 -5.94 19.25
N THR A 57 -15.08 -4.83 19.83
CA THR A 57 -15.88 -3.60 19.91
C THR A 57 -15.66 -2.75 18.65
N GLY A 58 -16.75 -2.29 18.01
CA GLY A 58 -16.69 -1.37 16.87
C GLY A 58 -16.33 0.07 17.25
N ILE A 59 -16.02 0.92 16.27
CA ILE A 59 -15.58 2.31 16.49
C ILE A 59 -16.74 3.31 16.53
N HIS A 60 -18.00 2.86 16.52
CA HIS A 60 -19.19 3.74 16.44
C HIS A 60 -19.28 4.76 17.58
N ASN A 61 -18.62 4.53 18.71
CA ASN A 61 -18.53 5.48 19.82
C ASN A 61 -17.85 6.82 19.43
N VAL A 62 -17.12 6.88 18.31
CA VAL A 62 -16.57 8.12 17.75
C VAL A 62 -17.64 9.04 17.15
N LEU A 63 -18.82 8.49 16.78
CA LEU A 63 -19.92 9.22 16.16
C LEU A 63 -20.83 9.85 17.24
N ASN A 64 -20.26 10.78 18.00
CA ASN A 64 -20.92 11.39 19.17
C ASN A 64 -21.83 12.59 18.85
N ARG A 65 -22.05 12.91 17.58
CA ARG A 65 -22.98 13.96 17.14
C ARG A 65 -24.13 13.38 16.33
N LYS A 66 -25.34 13.92 16.55
CA LYS A 66 -26.53 13.63 15.72
C LYS A 66 -26.58 14.47 14.44
N VAL A 67 -25.98 15.66 14.46
CA VAL A 67 -25.96 16.60 13.33
C VAL A 67 -24.51 16.80 12.89
N PRO A 68 -24.20 16.66 11.58
CA PRO A 68 -22.83 16.80 11.10
C PRO A 68 -22.32 18.22 11.33
N ARG A 69 -21.02 18.36 11.63
CA ARG A 69 -20.35 19.66 11.70
C ARG A 69 -20.40 20.33 10.34
N GLN A 70 -20.73 21.63 10.31
CA GLN A 70 -20.78 22.41 9.08
C GLN A 70 -19.40 22.42 8.38
N PRO A 71 -19.32 22.15 7.06
CA PRO A 71 -18.06 22.14 6.31
C PRO A 71 -17.22 23.40 6.45
N GLN A 72 -17.86 24.56 6.58
CA GLN A 72 -17.21 25.86 6.77
C GLN A 72 -16.42 25.98 8.09
N LEU A 73 -16.67 25.08 9.06
CA LEU A 73 -15.97 25.02 10.35
C LEU A 73 -14.88 23.94 10.38
N TRP A 74 -14.68 23.24 9.26
CA TRP A 74 -13.64 22.22 9.16
C TRP A 74 -12.26 22.91 9.06
N PRO A 75 -11.20 22.28 9.58
CA PRO A 75 -9.86 22.85 9.47
C PRO A 75 -9.42 22.88 8.00
N ASP A 76 -8.78 23.98 7.59
CA ASP A 76 -8.05 24.02 6.32
C ASP A 76 -6.85 23.09 6.40
N VAL A 77 -6.80 22.11 5.50
CA VAL A 77 -5.71 21.15 5.40
C VAL A 77 -4.80 21.52 4.25
N ALA A 78 -3.55 21.89 4.57
CA ALA A 78 -2.52 22.02 3.54
C ALA A 78 -2.05 20.62 3.13
N PRO A 79 -1.85 20.34 1.83
CA PRO A 79 -1.26 19.08 1.40
C PRO A 79 0.11 18.91 2.07
N GLN A 80 0.35 17.74 2.63
CA GLN A 80 1.68 17.39 3.13
C GLN A 80 2.64 17.32 1.95
N TYR A 81 3.91 17.67 2.20
CA TYR A 81 4.95 17.45 1.21
C TYR A 81 5.02 15.95 0.91
N VAL A 82 4.70 15.58 -0.33
CA VAL A 82 4.92 14.23 -0.85
C VAL A 82 6.23 14.29 -1.63
N PRO A 83 7.31 13.61 -1.20
CA PRO A 83 8.52 13.55 -1.99
C PRO A 83 8.21 12.94 -3.35
N THR A 84 8.86 13.45 -4.40
CA THR A 84 8.76 12.84 -5.73
C THR A 84 9.12 11.36 -5.61
N ASN A 85 8.24 10.48 -6.11
CA ASN A 85 8.54 9.06 -6.20
C ASN A 85 9.85 8.90 -7.02
N PRO A 86 10.96 8.43 -6.43
CA PRO A 86 12.22 8.28 -7.16
C PRO A 86 12.10 7.29 -8.31
N GLU A 87 11.17 6.32 -8.20
CA GLU A 87 10.83 5.33 -9.22
C GLU A 87 9.71 5.81 -10.15
N GLY A 88 9.07 6.94 -9.85
CA GLY A 88 7.98 7.52 -10.65
C GLY A 88 8.46 8.30 -11.87
N ARG A 89 9.76 8.24 -12.18
CA ARG A 89 10.30 8.82 -13.41
C ARG A 89 10.02 7.86 -14.57
N SER A 90 8.97 8.15 -15.32
CA SER A 90 8.72 7.55 -16.63
C SER A 90 9.67 8.19 -17.66
N GLY A 91 10.89 7.67 -17.75
CA GLY A 91 11.85 8.12 -18.74
C GLY A 91 13.06 7.18 -18.82
N PRO A 92 13.83 7.23 -19.91
CA PRO A 92 15.05 6.44 -20.03
C PRO A 92 16.00 6.71 -18.86
N PRO A 93 16.75 5.69 -18.40
CA PRO A 93 17.77 5.87 -17.37
C PRO A 93 18.75 6.97 -17.76
N SER A 94 19.20 7.76 -16.77
CA SER A 94 20.24 8.77 -17.00
C SER A 94 21.53 8.10 -17.49
N GLU A 95 22.41 8.83 -18.19
CA GLU A 95 23.70 8.30 -18.64
C GLU A 95 24.53 7.70 -17.49
N ARG A 96 24.43 8.29 -16.29
CA ARG A 96 25.05 7.75 -15.07
C ARG A 96 24.41 6.43 -14.66
N ASP A 97 23.09 6.32 -14.72
CA ASP A 97 22.38 5.11 -14.33
C ASP A 97 22.56 3.97 -15.33
N ARG A 98 22.62 4.28 -16.64
CA ARG A 98 22.88 3.30 -17.70
C ARG A 98 24.15 2.48 -17.44
N ARG A 99 25.20 3.10 -16.89
CA ARG A 99 26.49 2.46 -16.60
C ARG A 99 26.51 1.63 -15.31
N ARG A 100 25.43 1.63 -14.52
CA ARG A 100 25.39 0.86 -13.27
C ARG A 100 25.35 -0.64 -13.59
N PRO A 101 26.14 -1.48 -12.90
CA PRO A 101 26.11 -2.91 -13.12
C PRO A 101 24.81 -3.51 -12.58
N LEU A 102 24.30 -4.54 -13.25
CA LEU A 102 23.21 -5.38 -12.77
C LEU A 102 23.67 -6.27 -11.61
N THR A 103 22.72 -6.62 -10.75
CA THR A 103 22.94 -7.65 -9.72
C THR A 103 22.82 -9.04 -10.35
N ALA A 104 23.40 -10.06 -9.71
CA ALA A 104 23.30 -11.44 -10.20
C ALA A 104 21.84 -11.91 -10.41
N PRO A 105 20.86 -11.58 -9.52
CA PRO A 105 19.45 -11.85 -9.80
C PRO A 105 18.91 -11.11 -11.03
N GLY A 106 19.31 -9.85 -11.25
CA GLY A 106 18.90 -9.07 -12.42
C GLY A 106 19.39 -9.67 -13.74
N ILE A 107 20.65 -10.12 -13.77
CA ILE A 107 21.24 -10.85 -14.90
C ILE A 107 20.46 -12.14 -15.18
N GLY A 108 20.17 -12.93 -14.13
CA GLY A 108 19.44 -14.18 -14.27
C GLY A 108 18.03 -13.99 -14.82
N LEU A 109 17.31 -12.95 -14.37
CA LEU A 109 15.97 -12.64 -14.85
C LEU A 109 15.96 -12.27 -16.34
N LEU A 110 16.88 -11.41 -16.79
CA LEU A 110 16.96 -11.05 -18.21
C LEU A 110 17.46 -12.20 -19.08
N GLY A 111 18.32 -13.07 -18.55
CA GLY A 111 18.70 -14.31 -19.23
C GLY A 111 17.49 -15.22 -19.51
N LEU A 112 16.52 -15.29 -18.59
CA LEU A 112 15.28 -16.05 -18.81
C LEU A 112 14.39 -15.40 -19.89
N LEU A 113 14.34 -14.07 -19.93
CA LEU A 113 13.61 -13.34 -20.97
C LEU A 113 14.24 -13.59 -22.34
N LEU A 114 15.55 -13.36 -22.48
CA LEU A 114 16.27 -13.57 -23.74
C LEU A 114 16.24 -15.02 -24.20
N ALA A 115 16.35 -16.00 -23.29
CA ALA A 115 16.20 -17.41 -23.65
C ALA A 115 14.87 -17.74 -24.35
N ARG A 116 13.82 -16.92 -24.14
CA ARG A 116 12.51 -17.07 -24.79
C ARG A 116 12.40 -16.31 -26.12
N TYR A 117 12.96 -15.10 -26.21
CA TYR A 117 12.76 -14.20 -27.34
C TYR A 117 13.98 -14.13 -28.27
N GLU A 118 15.19 -14.03 -27.71
CA GLU A 118 16.45 -13.94 -28.43
C GLU A 118 17.56 -14.80 -27.76
N PRO A 119 17.55 -16.13 -27.93
CA PRO A 119 18.41 -17.03 -27.15
C PRO A 119 19.91 -16.88 -27.43
N ASP A 120 20.27 -16.30 -28.58
CA ASP A 120 21.67 -16.07 -28.97
C ASP A 120 22.16 -14.65 -28.62
N ALA A 121 21.29 -13.80 -28.04
CA ALA A 121 21.65 -12.43 -27.67
C ALA A 121 22.62 -12.41 -26.46
N PRO A 122 23.53 -11.41 -26.40
CA PRO A 122 24.42 -11.25 -25.27
C PRO A 122 23.64 -10.91 -24.00
N VAL A 123 24.00 -11.54 -22.88
CA VAL A 123 23.34 -11.29 -21.59
C VAL A 123 23.66 -9.87 -21.09
N PRO A 124 22.65 -9.03 -20.81
CA PRO A 124 22.82 -7.68 -20.26
C PRO A 124 23.62 -7.68 -18.96
N THR A 125 24.56 -6.74 -18.82
CA THR A 125 25.36 -6.60 -17.60
C THR A 125 25.17 -5.25 -16.92
N THR A 126 24.56 -4.28 -17.62
CA THR A 126 24.30 -2.94 -17.09
C THR A 126 22.81 -2.59 -17.11
N PHE A 127 22.44 -1.57 -16.35
CA PHE A 127 21.07 -1.03 -16.32
C PHE A 127 20.64 -0.47 -17.68
N GLY A 128 21.57 0.05 -18.49
CA GLY A 128 21.31 0.49 -19.86
C GLY A 128 20.92 -0.67 -20.76
N ASP A 129 21.75 -1.72 -20.79
CA ASP A 129 21.50 -2.92 -21.58
C ASP A 129 20.17 -3.58 -21.17
N ALA A 130 19.89 -3.62 -19.86
CA ALA A 130 18.64 -4.13 -19.33
C ALA A 130 17.42 -3.34 -19.80
N TYR A 131 17.52 -2.01 -19.77
CA TYR A 131 16.44 -1.13 -20.23
C TYR A 131 16.16 -1.35 -21.72
N ASP A 132 17.21 -1.47 -22.53
CA ASP A 132 17.07 -1.65 -23.97
C ASP A 132 16.38 -3.00 -24.28
N VAL A 133 16.84 -4.11 -23.66
CA VAL A 133 16.20 -5.45 -23.79
C VAL A 133 14.75 -5.45 -23.29
N LEU A 134 14.45 -4.83 -22.14
CA LEU A 134 13.08 -4.77 -21.63
C LEU A 134 12.17 -3.89 -22.48
N THR A 135 12.71 -2.89 -23.16
CA THR A 135 11.93 -2.02 -24.06
C THR A 135 11.61 -2.73 -25.37
N GLU A 136 12.56 -3.51 -25.89
CA GLU A 136 12.42 -4.28 -27.14
C GLU A 136 11.56 -5.53 -26.95
N ASP A 137 11.90 -6.39 -25.97
CA ASP A 137 11.27 -7.69 -25.77
C ASP A 137 10.24 -7.73 -24.64
N GLY A 138 10.28 -6.75 -23.72
CA GLY A 138 9.45 -6.71 -22.53
C GLY A 138 8.12 -5.95 -22.69
N ALA A 139 7.92 -5.25 -23.81
CA ALA A 139 6.70 -4.50 -24.08
C ALA A 139 5.48 -5.43 -24.14
N GLY A 140 4.48 -5.18 -23.29
CA GLY A 140 3.27 -6.02 -23.18
C GLY A 140 3.43 -7.30 -22.33
N LEU A 141 4.62 -7.58 -21.77
CA LEU A 141 4.81 -8.70 -20.83
C LEU A 141 4.53 -8.33 -19.38
N PHE A 142 4.66 -7.05 -19.03
CA PHE A 142 4.45 -6.53 -17.69
C PHE A 142 3.51 -5.31 -17.75
N GLY A 143 2.35 -5.40 -17.07
CA GLY A 143 1.32 -4.35 -17.07
C GLY A 143 0.16 -4.65 -18.03
N ASP A 144 -0.81 -3.75 -18.09
CA ASP A 144 -1.94 -3.87 -19.02
C ASP A 144 -1.43 -3.71 -20.46
N PRO A 145 -1.71 -4.65 -21.37
CA PRO A 145 -1.32 -4.56 -22.78
C PRO A 145 -2.29 -3.65 -23.55
N ASP A 146 -2.51 -2.41 -23.06
CA ASP A 146 -3.63 -1.53 -23.44
C ASP A 146 -5.05 -2.13 -23.26
#